data_AF-A0A932LE02-F1
#
_entry.id   AF-A0A932LE02-F1
#
_cell.length_a   1.000
_cell.length_b   1.000
_cell.length_c   1.000
_cell.angle_alpha   90.00
_cell.angle_beta   90.00
_cell.angle_gamma   90.00
#
_symmetry.space_group_name_H-M   'P 1'
#
loop_
_entity.id
_entity.type
_entity.pdbx_description
1 polymer ?
#
loop_
_entity_poly.entity_id
_entity_poly.type
_entity_poly.pdbx_seq_one_letter_code
_entity_poly.pdbx_strand_id
1 'polypeptide(L)'
;MDGYCRWDASGGDTTGLYDHVTATFYLRNANTTGAADVTFNFGPGDNNWIPIAGNWDATGGDTTGLYNPAAAQYHLRNSNTSGGGQIVFTYGGASNGWQPIAGGLGRRR
;
A
#
# COMPACT_ATOMS: atom_id res chain seq x y z
N MET A 1 4.04 12.48 -25.68
CA MET A 1 4.46 13.79 -25.18
C MET A 1 3.92 14.12 -23.81
N ASP A 2 2.99 13.36 -23.20
CA ASP A 2 1.90 14.03 -22.48
C ASP A 2 1.40 13.22 -21.26
N GLY A 3 1.63 13.72 -20.04
CA GLY A 3 0.52 14.05 -19.12
C GLY A 3 -0.02 13.05 -18.08
N TYR A 4 0.60 13.03 -16.88
CA TYR A 4 0.01 13.14 -15.51
C TYR A 4 -1.13 12.24 -14.95
N CYS A 5 -0.85 11.79 -13.70
CA CYS A 5 -1.70 11.59 -12.50
C CYS A 5 -3.13 11.05 -12.64
N ARG A 6 -3.41 9.81 -12.18
CA ARG A 6 -4.78 9.36 -11.84
C ARG A 6 -4.83 8.30 -10.74
N TRP A 7 -5.10 8.72 -9.52
CA TRP A 7 -5.84 7.91 -8.54
C TRP A 7 -7.31 8.12 -8.84
N ASP A 8 -7.85 7.29 -9.72
CA ASP A 8 -9.09 7.57 -10.44
C ASP A 8 -9.04 8.87 -11.28
N ALA A 9 -10.00 9.04 -12.17
CA ALA A 9 -9.99 10.14 -13.12
C ALA A 9 -10.37 11.52 -12.54
N SER A 10 -10.25 11.79 -11.23
CA SER A 10 -10.48 13.16 -10.71
C SER A 10 -9.90 13.52 -9.33
N GLY A 11 -9.43 12.59 -8.49
CA GLY A 11 -9.01 12.89 -7.11
C GLY A 11 -7.50 12.78 -6.88
N GLY A 12 -6.92 13.65 -6.04
CA GLY A 12 -5.57 13.46 -5.52
C GLY A 12 -5.48 12.30 -4.52
N ASP A 13 -4.29 12.08 -3.94
CA ASP A 13 -4.09 11.02 -2.95
C ASP A 13 -5.01 11.18 -1.72
N THR A 14 -5.45 10.04 -1.18
CA THR A 14 -6.34 9.96 -0.02
C THR A 14 -5.72 9.12 1.09
N THR A 15 -6.40 9.04 2.23
CA THR A 15 -5.83 8.41 3.44
C THR A 15 -6.40 7.01 3.70
N GLY A 16 -5.62 6.20 4.41
CA GLY A 16 -6.02 4.89 4.89
C GLY A 16 -5.42 4.58 6.25
N LEU A 17 -6.07 3.69 6.97
CA LEU A 17 -5.63 3.14 8.25
C LEU A 17 -5.35 1.64 8.11
N TYR A 18 -4.43 1.14 8.92
CA TYR A 18 -4.14 -0.28 9.03
C TYR A 18 -4.20 -0.69 10.49
N ASP A 19 -5.03 -1.70 10.78
CA ASP A 19 -5.02 -2.40 12.05
C ASP A 19 -4.17 -3.66 11.95
N HIS A 20 -3.00 -3.64 12.58
CA HIS A 20 -2.06 -4.77 12.62
C HIS A 20 -2.57 -5.98 13.42
N VAL A 21 -3.48 -5.78 14.37
CA VAL A 21 -4.04 -6.87 15.20
C VAL A 21 -4.90 -7.77 14.32
N THR A 22 -5.79 -7.19 13.53
CA THR A 22 -6.69 -7.93 12.63
C THR A 22 -6.21 -8.00 11.18
N ALA A 23 -5.06 -7.39 10.87
CA ALA A 23 -4.54 -7.21 9.52
C ALA A 23 -5.53 -6.52 8.56
N THR A 24 -6.30 -5.56 9.06
CA THR A 24 -7.39 -4.91 8.30
C THR A 24 -6.96 -3.55 7.78
N PHE A 25 -7.15 -3.34 6.48
CA PHE A 25 -7.07 -2.02 5.85
C PHE A 25 -8.44 -1.34 5.84
N TYR A 26 -8.43 -0.05 6.13
CA TYR A 26 -9.59 0.84 6.06
C TYR A 26 -9.22 2.02 5.17
N LEU A 27 -9.72 2.07 3.94
CA LEU A 27 -9.37 3.12 2.97
C LEU A 27 -10.53 4.10 2.80
N ARG A 28 -10.20 5.37 2.68
CA ARG A 28 -11.15 6.46 2.46
C ARG A 28 -10.89 7.09 1.10
N ASN A 29 -11.88 7.18 0.24
CA ASN A 29 -11.75 7.75 -1.11
C ASN A 29 -11.94 9.28 -1.14
N ALA A 30 -12.01 9.92 0.02
CA ALA A 30 -12.14 11.37 0.15
C ALA A 30 -11.44 11.88 1.42
N ASN A 31 -10.79 13.04 1.34
CA ASN A 31 -10.19 13.70 2.50
C ASN A 31 -11.24 14.49 3.30
N THR A 32 -12.28 13.78 3.74
CA THR A 32 -13.41 14.28 4.53
C THR A 32 -13.70 13.33 5.69
N THR A 33 -14.42 13.82 6.69
CA THR A 33 -14.89 12.97 7.80
C THR A 33 -15.82 11.86 7.29
N GLY A 34 -15.73 10.67 7.89
CA GLY A 34 -16.63 9.56 7.58
C GLY A 34 -16.02 8.20 7.87
N ALA A 35 -16.82 7.16 7.64
CA ALA A 35 -16.35 5.77 7.68
C ALA A 35 -15.47 5.44 6.47
N ALA A 36 -14.75 4.32 6.53
CA ALA A 36 -14.01 3.81 5.38
C ALA A 36 -14.96 3.44 4.23
N ASP A 37 -14.53 3.70 2.99
CA ASP A 37 -15.26 3.29 1.79
C ASP A 37 -14.88 1.85 1.37
N VAL A 38 -13.66 1.43 1.70
CA VAL A 38 -13.14 0.09 1.40
C VAL A 38 -12.54 -0.51 2.66
N THR A 39 -12.87 -1.78 2.94
CA THR A 39 -12.34 -2.52 4.09
C THR A 39 -12.03 -3.95 3.69
N PHE A 40 -10.82 -4.43 3.99
CA PHE A 40 -10.39 -5.79 3.67
C PHE A 40 -9.20 -6.22 4.51
N ASN A 41 -9.02 -7.54 4.66
CA ASN A 41 -7.87 -8.13 5.35
C ASN A 41 -6.73 -8.44 4.37
N PHE A 42 -5.51 -8.08 4.74
CA PHE A 42 -4.31 -8.44 4.02
C PHE A 42 -3.14 -8.61 5.00
N GLY A 43 -2.44 -9.74 4.90
CA GLY A 43 -1.36 -10.13 5.81
C GLY A 43 -1.84 -10.94 7.03
N PRO A 44 -0.90 -11.42 7.86
CA PRO A 44 -1.23 -12.12 9.10
C PRO A 44 -1.74 -11.16 10.17
N GLY A 45 -2.64 -11.56 11.06
CA GLY A 45 -2.97 -10.76 12.26
C GLY A 45 -1.81 -10.71 13.26
N ASP A 46 -1.93 -9.86 14.29
CA ASP A 46 -0.96 -9.69 15.39
C ASP A 46 0.49 -9.57 14.90
N ASN A 47 0.73 -8.70 13.92
CA ASN A 47 2.02 -8.54 13.24
C ASN A 47 2.72 -7.20 13.56
N ASN A 48 3.97 -7.04 13.10
CA ASN A 48 4.71 -5.77 13.12
C ASN A 48 5.00 -5.23 11.70
N TRP A 49 4.18 -5.62 10.74
CA TRP A 49 4.35 -5.28 9.34
C TRP A 49 3.91 -3.83 9.11
N ILE A 50 4.62 -3.16 8.21
CA ILE A 50 4.43 -1.73 7.95
C ILE A 50 3.60 -1.60 6.68
N PRO A 51 2.41 -0.96 6.73
CA PRO A 51 1.60 -0.70 5.54
C PRO A 51 2.29 0.32 4.64
N ILE A 52 2.20 0.08 3.34
CA ILE A 52 2.68 0.97 2.28
C ILE A 52 1.63 1.05 1.16
N ALA A 53 1.71 2.07 0.32
CA ALA A 53 0.84 2.24 -0.84
C ALA A 53 1.65 2.76 -2.03
N GLY A 54 1.29 2.33 -3.23
CA GLY A 54 1.94 2.74 -4.47
C GLY A 54 1.34 2.04 -5.69
N ASN A 55 1.54 2.61 -6.87
CA ASN A 55 1.20 1.96 -8.12
C ASN A 55 2.33 1.00 -8.49
N TRP A 56 2.13 -0.29 -8.21
CA TRP A 56 3.15 -1.32 -8.35
C TRP A 56 3.28 -1.88 -9.76
N ASP A 57 2.22 -1.83 -10.56
CA ASP A 57 2.19 -2.37 -11.93
C ASP A 57 2.22 -1.29 -13.01
N ALA A 58 2.36 -0.02 -12.59
CA ALA A 58 2.32 1.16 -13.44
C ALA A 58 1.02 1.29 -14.25
N THR A 59 -0.07 0.65 -13.80
CA THR A 59 -1.40 0.75 -14.37
C THR A 59 -2.41 1.17 -13.31
N GLY A 60 -3.43 1.94 -13.66
CA GLY A 60 -4.43 2.40 -12.70
C GLY A 60 -3.88 3.30 -11.57
N GLY A 61 -4.57 3.28 -10.42
CA GLY A 61 -4.19 4.04 -9.21
C GLY A 61 -3.36 3.19 -8.23
N ASP A 62 -2.97 3.76 -7.08
CA ASP A 62 -2.19 2.97 -6.13
C ASP A 62 -3.02 1.90 -5.41
N THR A 63 -2.30 0.93 -4.89
CA THR A 63 -2.84 -0.22 -4.18
C THR A 63 -2.01 -0.54 -2.95
N THR A 64 -2.59 -1.24 -1.98
CA THR A 64 -1.92 -1.50 -0.70
C THR A 64 -0.82 -2.54 -0.80
N GLY A 65 0.25 -2.34 -0.03
CA GLY A 65 1.31 -3.29 0.23
C GLY A 65 1.61 -3.39 1.73
N LEU A 66 2.35 -4.43 2.11
CA LEU A 66 2.89 -4.61 3.46
C LEU A 66 4.38 -4.91 3.38
N TYR A 67 5.14 -4.34 4.31
CA TYR A 67 6.55 -4.65 4.51
C TYR A 67 6.74 -5.41 5.81
N ASN A 68 7.33 -6.60 5.73
CA ASN A 68 7.75 -7.39 6.87
C ASN A 68 9.20 -7.01 7.24
N PRO A 69 9.42 -6.23 8.33
CA PRO A 69 10.76 -5.81 8.72
C PRO A 69 11.66 -6.96 9.20
N ALA A 70 11.08 -8.04 9.73
CA ALA A 70 11.84 -9.19 10.23
C ALA A 70 12.45 -10.03 9.10
N ALA A 71 11.89 -9.96 7.88
CA ALA A 71 12.39 -10.67 6.71
C ALA A 71 12.90 -9.74 5.59
N ALA A 72 12.81 -8.42 5.80
CA ALA A 72 12.99 -7.40 4.76
C ALA A 72 12.18 -7.69 3.49
N GLN A 73 10.95 -8.18 3.65
CA GLN A 73 10.09 -8.60 2.55
C GLN A 73 9.00 -7.59 2.27
N TYR A 74 8.84 -7.26 0.99
CA TYR A 74 7.70 -6.52 0.46
C TYR A 74 6.65 -7.51 -0.02
N HIS A 75 5.40 -7.31 0.36
CA HIS A 75 4.22 -8.02 -0.11
C HIS A 75 3.27 -7.01 -0.73
N LEU A 76 3.19 -6.96 -2.06
CA LEU A 76 2.40 -5.99 -2.79
C LEU A 76 1.19 -6.66 -3.44
N ARG A 77 0.08 -5.92 -3.53
CA ARG A 77 -1.13 -6.33 -4.24
C ARG A 77 -1.51 -5.26 -5.24
N ASN A 78 -2.03 -5.67 -6.39
CA ASN A 78 -2.58 -4.79 -7.43
C ASN A 78 -4.10 -4.66 -7.31
N SER A 79 -4.68 -5.00 -6.15
CA SER A 79 -6.09 -4.76 -5.84
C SER A 79 -6.33 -4.60 -4.35
N ASN A 80 -7.21 -3.66 -4.00
CA ASN A 80 -7.63 -3.36 -2.63
C ASN A 80 -8.77 -4.30 -2.18
N THR A 81 -8.45 -5.59 -2.19
CA THR A 81 -9.34 -6.70 -1.82
C THR A 81 -8.59 -7.69 -0.95
N SER A 82 -9.32 -8.60 -0.30
CA SER A 82 -8.70 -9.64 0.54
C SER A 82 -7.83 -10.62 -0.25
N GLY A 83 -6.82 -11.20 0.42
CA GLY A 83 -6.01 -12.32 -0.07
C GLY A 83 -4.50 -12.13 0.13
N GLY A 84 -3.68 -13.02 -0.41
CA GLY A 84 -2.20 -12.96 -0.31
C GLY A 84 -1.53 -11.92 -1.21
N GLY A 85 -0.25 -11.63 -0.96
CA GLY A 85 0.54 -10.72 -1.82
C GLY A 85 0.71 -11.31 -3.22
N GLN A 86 0.50 -10.50 -4.25
CA GLN A 86 0.69 -10.90 -5.66
C GLN A 86 2.15 -10.77 -6.08
N ILE A 87 2.86 -9.79 -5.53
CA ILE A 87 4.29 -9.55 -5.75
C ILE A 87 4.98 -9.65 -4.40
N VAL A 88 5.96 -10.55 -4.27
CA VAL A 88 6.71 -10.73 -3.03
C VAL A 88 8.20 -10.76 -3.33
N PHE A 89 8.98 -9.90 -2.68
CA PHE A 89 10.44 -9.87 -2.84
C PHE A 89 11.13 -9.33 -1.59
N THR A 90 12.41 -9.65 -1.44
CA THR A 90 13.26 -9.12 -0.36
C THR A 90 14.08 -7.93 -0.86
N TYR A 91 14.10 -6.85 -0.09
CA TYR A 91 14.94 -5.68 -0.37
C TYR A 91 15.34 -4.96 0.91
N GLY A 92 16.62 -4.59 1.02
CA GLY A 92 17.23 -4.07 2.25
C GLY A 92 17.71 -5.19 3.18
N GLY A 93 18.06 -4.82 4.42
CA GLY A 93 18.48 -5.77 5.46
C GLY A 93 17.43 -5.93 6.55
N ALA A 94 17.15 -7.17 6.93
CA ALA A 94 16.19 -7.50 7.98
C ALA A 94 16.61 -6.91 9.33
N SER A 95 15.63 -6.48 10.12
CA SER A 95 15.82 -6.00 11.50
C SER A 95 16.78 -4.81 11.65
N ASN A 96 17.09 -4.08 10.57
CA ASN A 96 17.97 -2.90 10.61
C ASN A 96 17.26 -1.62 11.11
N GLY A 97 15.98 -1.72 11.52
CA GLY A 97 15.17 -0.56 11.93
C GLY A 97 14.84 0.40 10.77
N TRP A 98 14.98 -0.05 9.53
CA TRP A 98 14.72 0.78 8.36
C TRP A 98 13.23 0.91 8.10
N GLN A 99 12.80 2.14 7.81
CA GLN A 99 11.43 2.43 7.43
C GLN A 99 11.26 2.21 5.93
N PRO A 100 10.29 1.39 5.48
CA PRO A 100 9.98 1.28 4.07
C PRO A 100 9.36 2.60 3.58
N ILE A 101 9.73 2.99 2.37
CA ILE A 101 9.15 4.14 1.68
C ILE A 101 8.64 3.65 0.33
N ALA A 102 7.43 4.10 -0.03
CA ALA A 102 6.80 3.81 -1.30
C ALA A 102 6.35 5.12 -1.97
N GLY A 103 6.21 5.07 -3.29
CA GLY A 103 5.85 6.21 -4.12
C GLY A 103 6.62 6.19 -5.44
N GLY A 104 6.21 7.04 -6.38
CA GLY A 104 6.88 7.18 -7.68
C GLY A 104 8.26 7.83 -7.55
N LEU A 105 9.30 7.05 -7.26
CA LEU A 105 10.69 7.51 -7.23
C LEU A 105 11.29 7.50 -8.66
N GLY A 106 10.77 8.38 -9.53
CA GLY A 106 11.24 8.64 -10.91
C GLY A 106 10.56 7.77 -11.99
N ARG A 107 10.22 8.24 -13.21
CA ARG A 107 10.50 9.50 -13.92
C ARG A 107 9.20 10.29 -14.16
N ARG A 108 9.18 11.56 -13.74
CA ARG A 108 8.43 12.57 -14.48
C ARG A 108 9.10 12.70 -15.85
N ARG A 109 8.39 12.37 -16.92
CA ARG A 109 8.64 13.01 -18.22
C ARG A 109 7.70 14.19 -18.31
#